data_AF-A0A5N5TPN2-F1
#
_entry.id   AF-A0A5N5TPN2-F1
#
_cell.length_a   1.000
_cell.length_b   1.000
_cell.length_c   1.000
_cell.angle_alpha   90.00
_cell.angle_beta   90.00
_cell.angle_gamma   90.00
#
_symmetry.space_group_name_H-M   'P 1'
#
loop_
_entity.id
_entity.type
_entity.pdbx_description
1 polymer ?
#
loop_
_entity_poly.entity_id
_entity_poly.type
_entity_poly.pdbx_seq_one_letter_code
_entity_poly.pdbx_strand_id
1 'polypeptide(L)'
;MMNVPFGCAEQMNQVTHWLDTSTIYGSTLKEQLSLREPGTGYLRASEGNLLPYQSKRTFDCGAAEGTHCFLAGDFRVNEQPGLTNMHIIWLREHNRIARIFHTINPQWSPEAVFQETRRVIIAQFQHIIYNEWLPIVVG
;
A
#
# COMPACT_ATOMS: atom_id res chain seq x y z
N MET A 1 -39.08 -15.31 18.76
CA MET A 1 -38.26 -14.14 18.40
C MET A 1 -37.10 -14.08 19.37
N MET A 2 -35.86 -14.29 18.90
CA MET A 2 -34.68 -14.17 19.77
C MET A 2 -34.35 -12.68 19.93
N ASN A 3 -34.44 -12.19 21.17
CA ASN A 3 -33.93 -10.89 21.58
C ASN A 3 -32.40 -10.98 21.64
N VAL A 4 -31.71 -10.56 20.59
CA VAL A 4 -30.28 -10.26 20.66
C VAL A 4 -30.17 -8.88 21.29
N PRO A 5 -29.48 -8.70 22.43
CA PRO A 5 -29.22 -7.38 22.98
C PRO A 5 -28.18 -6.73 22.07
N PHE A 6 -28.64 -6.00 21.06
CA PHE A 6 -27.77 -5.20 20.23
C PHE A 6 -27.21 -4.09 21.10
N GLY A 7 -25.89 -4.12 21.36
CA GLY A 7 -25.18 -2.98 21.95
C GLY A 7 -25.37 -1.72 21.09
N CYS A 8 -24.84 -0.58 21.55
CA CYS A 8 -24.86 0.64 20.76
C CYS A 8 -24.17 0.41 19.40
N ALA A 9 -24.71 1.02 18.34
CA ALA A 9 -24.14 0.90 17.01
C ALA A 9 -22.78 1.62 16.96
N GLU A 10 -21.77 0.95 16.41
CA GLU A 10 -20.41 1.47 16.20
C GLU A 10 -19.96 1.25 14.75
N GLN A 11 -18.95 2.01 14.31
CA GLN A 11 -18.36 1.91 12.98
C GLN A 11 -17.15 0.97 12.97
N MET A 12 -16.90 0.33 11.83
CA MET A 12 -15.76 -0.57 11.64
C MET A 12 -14.63 0.13 10.91
N ASN A 13 -13.42 0.07 11.47
CA ASN A 13 -12.19 0.44 10.76
C ASN A 13 -11.75 -0.74 9.88
N GLN A 14 -11.65 -0.51 8.56
CA GLN A 14 -11.23 -1.53 7.59
C GLN A 14 -9.71 -1.56 7.37
N VAL A 15 -8.97 -0.58 7.91
CA VAL A 15 -7.51 -0.51 7.80
C VAL A 15 -6.82 -0.78 9.13
N THR A 16 -5.54 -1.13 9.08
CA THR A 16 -4.70 -1.21 10.28
C THR A 16 -4.63 0.17 10.95
N HIS A 17 -4.72 0.20 12.28
CA HIS A 17 -4.62 1.46 13.04
C HIS A 17 -3.17 1.94 13.20
N TRP A 18 -2.20 1.09 12.86
CA TRP A 18 -0.78 1.40 12.94
C TRP A 18 -0.31 2.25 11.76
N LEU A 19 0.72 3.06 11.98
CA LEU A 19 1.48 3.70 10.89
C LEU A 19 2.42 2.68 10.25
N ASP A 20 1.85 1.66 9.61
CA ASP A 20 2.55 0.48 9.08
C ASP A 20 2.52 0.40 7.54
N THR A 21 2.17 1.50 6.88
CA THR A 21 2.08 1.61 5.42
C THR A 21 1.11 0.60 4.78
N SER A 22 0.05 0.19 5.50
CA SER A 22 -1.03 -0.63 4.95
C SER A 22 -1.70 -0.02 3.71
N THR A 23 -1.63 1.30 3.53
CA THR A 23 -2.05 1.98 2.30
C THR A 23 -1.25 1.54 1.06
N ILE A 24 -0.02 1.06 1.23
CA ILE A 24 0.84 0.52 0.16
C ILE A 24 0.72 -1.00 0.10
N TYR A 25 0.68 -1.66 1.26
CA TYR A 25 0.79 -3.12 1.37
C TYR A 25 -0.52 -3.89 1.53
N GLY A 26 -1.66 -3.20 1.67
CA GLY A 26 -2.94 -3.80 2.03
C GLY A 26 -3.10 -3.99 3.53
N SER A 27 -4.36 -4.07 3.99
CA SER A 27 -4.69 -4.33 5.40
C SER A 27 -4.99 -5.80 5.66
N THR A 28 -5.13 -6.60 4.60
CA THR A 28 -5.31 -8.05 4.66
C THR A 28 -4.20 -8.80 3.91
N LEU A 29 -3.94 -10.04 4.29
CA LEU A 29 -2.97 -10.89 3.58
C LEU A 29 -3.35 -11.08 2.10
N LYS A 30 -4.65 -11.17 1.80
CA LYS A 30 -5.15 -11.34 0.43
C LYS A 30 -4.80 -10.13 -0.44
N GLU A 31 -5.03 -8.92 0.06
CA GLU A 31 -4.66 -7.69 -0.63
C GLU A 31 -3.15 -7.62 -0.82
N GLN A 32 -2.38 -7.88 0.23
CA GLN A 32 -0.93 -7.87 0.18
C GLN A 32 -0.39 -8.82 -0.91
N LEU A 33 -0.85 -10.07 -0.93
CA LEU A 33 -0.42 -11.04 -1.95
C LEU A 33 -0.82 -10.61 -3.36
N SER A 34 -1.96 -9.93 -3.54
CA SER A 34 -2.40 -9.45 -4.85
C SER A 34 -1.52 -8.33 -5.42
N LEU A 35 -0.87 -7.57 -4.54
CA LEU A 35 0.00 -6.43 -4.85
C LEU A 35 1.45 -6.84 -5.10
N ARG A 36 1.85 -8.05 -4.69
CA ARG A 36 3.22 -8.56 -4.80
C ARG A 36 3.48 -9.24 -6.13
N GLU A 37 4.69 -9.08 -6.65
CA GLU A 37 5.13 -9.81 -7.84
C GLU A 37 5.48 -11.25 -7.42
N PRO A 38 4.76 -12.27 -7.93
CA PRO A 38 4.90 -13.64 -7.44
C PRO A 38 6.32 -14.19 -7.56
N GLY A 39 6.80 -14.84 -6.51
CA GLY A 39 8.16 -15.43 -6.48
C GLY A 39 9.28 -14.41 -6.30
N THR A 40 8.96 -13.13 -6.08
CA THR A 40 9.94 -12.06 -5.88
C THR A 40 9.73 -11.34 -4.55
N GLY A 41 10.68 -10.45 -4.20
CA GLY A 41 10.57 -9.52 -3.09
C GLY A 41 9.93 -8.18 -3.46
N TYR A 42 9.38 -8.05 -4.67
CA TYR A 42 8.92 -6.78 -5.25
C TYR A 42 7.39 -6.60 -5.17
N LEU A 43 6.96 -5.35 -5.28
CA LEU A 43 5.58 -5.00 -5.60
C LEU A 43 5.40 -4.98 -7.11
N ARG A 44 4.22 -5.44 -7.58
CA ARG A 44 3.85 -5.42 -8.99
C ARG A 44 3.81 -3.98 -9.49
N ALA A 45 4.42 -3.74 -10.64
CA ALA A 45 4.34 -2.46 -11.34
C ALA A 45 3.77 -2.68 -12.75
N SER A 46 3.09 -1.68 -13.28
CA SER A 46 2.72 -1.62 -14.71
C SER A 46 3.80 -0.90 -15.52
N GLU A 47 3.53 -0.71 -16.82
CA GLU A 47 4.44 0.02 -17.72
C GLU A 47 4.81 1.41 -17.16
N GLY A 48 6.06 1.83 -17.34
CA GLY A 48 6.55 3.10 -16.80
C GLY A 48 6.76 3.10 -15.28
N ASN A 49 6.80 1.92 -14.64
CA ASN A 49 6.97 1.79 -13.19
C ASN A 49 5.87 2.53 -12.42
N LEU A 50 4.63 2.39 -12.91
CA LEU A 50 3.40 2.89 -12.31
C LEU A 50 2.73 1.79 -11.47
N LEU A 51 1.69 2.15 -10.74
CA LEU A 51 0.89 1.19 -9.98
C LEU A 51 0.27 0.12 -10.90
N PRO A 52 0.03 -1.10 -10.41
CA PRO A 52 -0.65 -2.13 -11.18
C PRO A 52 -2.10 -1.70 -11.46
N TYR A 53 -2.67 -2.20 -12.56
CA TYR A 53 -4.06 -1.91 -12.92
C TYR A 53 -5.04 -2.85 -12.20
N GLN A 54 -6.20 -2.32 -11.82
CA GLN A 54 -7.30 -3.11 -11.29
C GLN A 54 -7.97 -3.92 -12.41
N SER A 55 -8.40 -5.14 -12.10
CA SER A 55 -9.07 -6.02 -13.05
C SER A 55 -10.50 -5.60 -13.38
N LYS A 56 -11.15 -4.87 -12.47
CA LYS A 56 -12.51 -4.34 -12.62
C LYS A 56 -12.46 -2.82 -12.50
N ARG A 57 -13.21 -2.12 -13.36
CA ARG A 57 -13.41 -0.68 -13.21
C ARG A 57 -14.27 -0.41 -11.98
N THR A 58 -13.87 0.59 -11.20
CA THR A 58 -14.66 1.16 -10.11
C THR A 58 -15.15 2.54 -10.53
N PHE A 59 -16.15 3.07 -9.82
CA PHE A 59 -16.65 4.41 -10.05
C PHE A 59 -15.57 5.49 -9.82
N ASP A 60 -14.60 5.20 -8.95
CA ASP A 60 -13.61 6.17 -8.45
C ASP A 60 -12.57 6.62 -9.48
N CYS A 61 -12.26 5.81 -10.50
CA CYS A 61 -11.23 6.16 -11.49
C CYS A 61 -11.78 6.76 -12.80
N GLY A 62 -13.07 7.06 -12.84
CA GLY A 62 -13.73 7.72 -13.97
C GLY A 62 -14.49 6.78 -14.90
N ALA A 63 -15.60 7.29 -15.45
CA ALA A 63 -16.52 6.54 -16.31
C ALA A 63 -16.07 6.41 -17.79
N ALA A 64 -14.95 7.05 -18.16
CA ALA A 64 -14.50 7.10 -19.56
C ALA A 64 -13.93 5.76 -20.03
N GLU A 65 -14.38 5.30 -21.20
CA GLU A 65 -13.85 4.10 -21.85
C GLU A 65 -12.35 4.25 -22.14
N GLY A 66 -11.58 3.22 -21.79
CA GLY A 66 -10.12 3.20 -21.95
C GLY A 66 -9.35 3.59 -20.68
N THR A 67 -10.02 4.11 -19.65
CA THR A 67 -9.36 4.43 -18.37
C THR A 67 -9.12 3.17 -17.55
N HIS A 68 -7.89 3.01 -17.06
CA HIS A 68 -7.52 1.93 -16.13
C HIS A 68 -7.41 2.48 -14.71
N CYS A 69 -8.15 1.90 -13.77
CA CYS A 69 -7.96 2.21 -12.36
C CYS A 69 -6.64 1.61 -11.86
N PHE A 70 -5.92 2.34 -11.02
CA PHE A 70 -4.78 1.80 -10.29
C PHE A 70 -5.24 0.97 -9.09
N LEU A 71 -4.40 0.02 -8.72
CA LEU A 71 -4.55 -0.86 -7.57
C LEU A 71 -3.40 -0.59 -6.59
N ALA A 72 -3.74 -0.39 -5.31
CA ALA A 72 -2.81 -0.24 -4.21
C ALA A 72 -3.36 -0.91 -2.94
N GLY A 73 -2.68 -0.74 -1.81
CA GLY A 73 -3.13 -1.24 -0.50
C GLY A 73 -4.37 -0.52 0.05
N ASP A 74 -4.67 0.68 -0.44
CA ASP A 74 -5.90 1.42 -0.14
C ASP A 74 -6.74 1.61 -1.40
N PHE A 75 -8.05 1.40 -1.28
CA PHE A 75 -8.97 1.46 -2.42
C PHE A 75 -9.16 2.89 -2.98
N ARG A 76 -8.83 3.92 -2.19
CA ARG A 76 -9.00 5.34 -2.56
C ARG A 76 -7.85 5.88 -3.42
N VAL A 77 -6.92 5.03 -3.86
CA VAL A 77 -5.74 5.43 -4.65
C VAL A 77 -6.06 6.23 -5.92
N ASN A 78 -7.29 6.12 -6.44
CA ASN A 78 -7.75 6.80 -7.64
C ASN A 78 -8.54 8.10 -7.38
N GLU A 79 -8.72 8.51 -6.11
CA GLU A 79 -9.56 9.66 -5.74
C GLU A 79 -9.04 10.99 -6.33
N GLN A 80 -7.72 11.19 -6.31
CA GLN A 80 -7.10 12.36 -6.93
C GLN A 80 -5.64 12.07 -7.35
N PRO A 81 -5.14 12.67 -8.46
CA PRO A 81 -3.82 12.33 -9.02
C PRO A 81 -2.64 12.55 -8.06
N GLY A 82 -2.72 13.53 -7.16
CA GLY A 82 -1.69 13.78 -6.15
C GLY A 82 -1.54 12.62 -5.17
N LEU A 83 -2.66 12.02 -4.74
CA LEU A 83 -2.66 10.83 -3.88
C LEU A 83 -2.08 9.64 -4.65
N THR A 84 -2.53 9.43 -5.89
CA THR A 84 -1.99 8.38 -6.77
C THR A 84 -0.46 8.49 -6.90
N ASN A 85 0.05 9.70 -7.10
CA ASN A 85 1.49 9.96 -7.18
C ASN A 85 2.23 9.57 -5.89
N MET A 86 1.66 9.85 -4.71
CA MET A 86 2.25 9.41 -3.44
C MET A 86 2.35 7.89 -3.35
N HIS A 87 1.30 7.16 -3.75
CA HIS A 87 1.36 5.68 -3.81
C HIS A 87 2.43 5.18 -4.80
N ILE A 88 2.57 5.82 -5.97
CA ILE A 88 3.61 5.48 -6.95
C ILE A 88 5.01 5.69 -6.35
N ILE A 89 5.26 6.81 -5.66
CA ILE A 89 6.55 7.10 -5.04
C ILE A 89 6.94 5.98 -4.06
N TRP A 90 6.03 5.58 -3.18
CA TRP A 90 6.30 4.52 -2.20
C TRP A 90 6.47 3.14 -2.82
N LEU A 91 5.71 2.81 -3.87
CA LEU A 91 5.94 1.59 -4.65
C LEU A 91 7.35 1.57 -5.25
N ARG A 92 7.78 2.70 -5.83
CA ARG A 92 9.10 2.84 -6.44
C ARG A 92 10.20 2.72 -5.39
N GLU A 93 10.01 3.33 -4.23
CA GLU A 93 10.98 3.25 -3.12
C GLU A 93 11.09 1.82 -2.58
N HIS A 94 9.98 1.10 -2.41
CA HIS A 94 10.01 -0.31 -2.05
C HIS A 94 10.82 -1.12 -3.07
N ASN A 95 10.50 -1.02 -4.35
CA ASN A 95 11.22 -1.76 -5.39
C ASN A 95 12.69 -1.33 -5.51
N ARG A 96 13.05 -0.07 -5.20
CA ARG A 96 14.44 0.39 -5.14
C ARG A 96 15.20 -0.27 -4.00
N ILE A 97 14.66 -0.28 -2.79
CA ILE A 97 15.29 -0.90 -1.61
C ILE A 97 15.36 -2.42 -1.77
N ALA A 98 14.29 -3.05 -2.27
CA ALA A 98 14.26 -4.50 -2.50
C ALA A 98 15.36 -4.95 -3.48
N ARG A 99 15.65 -4.17 -4.53
CA ARG A 99 16.76 -4.46 -5.45
C ARG A 99 18.13 -4.36 -4.75
N ILE A 100 18.29 -3.38 -3.86
CA ILE A 100 19.51 -3.24 -3.05
C ILE A 100 19.67 -4.47 -2.15
N PHE A 101 18.62 -4.86 -1.42
CA PHE A 101 18.62 -6.04 -0.56
C PHE A 101 18.89 -7.33 -1.31
N HIS A 102 18.31 -7.50 -2.49
CA HIS A 102 18.62 -8.65 -3.34
C HIS A 102 20.11 -8.68 -3.76
N THR A 103 20.70 -7.51 -4.03
CA THR A 103 22.11 -7.40 -4.44
C THR A 103 23.07 -7.69 -3.28
N ILE A 104 22.81 -7.15 -2.09
CA ILE A 104 23.71 -7.29 -0.93
C ILE A 104 23.49 -8.60 -0.15
N ASN A 105 22.32 -9.23 -0.27
CA ASN A 105 21.98 -10.50 0.37
C ASN A 105 21.45 -11.53 -0.65
N PRO A 106 22.30 -12.08 -1.54
CA PRO A 106 21.87 -13.01 -2.58
C PRO A 106 21.20 -14.30 -2.06
N GLN A 107 21.55 -14.71 -0.83
CA GLN A 107 20.98 -15.88 -0.16
C GLN A 107 19.58 -15.67 0.43
N TRP A 108 19.07 -14.43 0.48
CA TRP A 108 17.76 -14.17 1.06
C TRP A 108 16.63 -14.70 0.18
N SER A 109 15.62 -15.28 0.83
CA SER A 109 14.40 -15.68 0.14
C SER A 109 13.63 -14.44 -0.34
N PRO A 110 12.80 -14.57 -1.39
CA PRO A 110 11.91 -13.50 -1.83
C PRO A 110 11.04 -12.91 -0.72
N GLU A 111 10.58 -13.77 0.20
CA GLU A 111 9.80 -13.35 1.38
C GLU A 111 10.64 -12.50 2.35
N ALA A 112 11.88 -12.90 2.62
CA ALA A 112 12.78 -12.13 3.47
C ALA A 112 13.03 -10.74 2.86
N VAL A 113 13.33 -10.66 1.56
CA VAL A 113 13.52 -9.38 0.86
C VAL A 113 12.28 -8.50 0.99
N PHE A 114 11.08 -9.04 0.76
CA PHE A 114 9.84 -8.28 0.87
C PHE A 114 9.62 -7.73 2.28
N GLN A 115 9.73 -8.58 3.32
CA GLN A 115 9.45 -8.18 4.70
C GLN A 115 10.50 -7.22 5.25
N GLU A 116 11.78 -7.41 4.93
CA GLU A 116 12.84 -6.48 5.33
C GLU A 116 12.67 -5.13 4.63
N THR A 117 12.34 -5.14 3.34
CA THR A 117 12.04 -3.90 2.60
C THR A 117 10.85 -3.18 3.21
N ARG A 118 9.76 -3.90 3.53
CA ARG A 118 8.58 -3.35 4.20
C ARG A 118 8.95 -2.72 5.55
N ARG A 119 9.81 -3.36 6.36
CA ARG A 119 10.29 -2.80 7.63
C ARG A 119 10.97 -1.44 7.43
N VAL A 120 11.82 -1.30 6.43
CA VAL A 120 12.49 -0.03 6.13
C VAL A 120 11.50 1.05 5.68
N ILE A 121 10.56 0.70 4.80
CA ILE A 121 9.53 1.64 4.32
C ILE A 121 8.66 2.15 5.48
N ILE A 122 8.27 1.26 6.40
CA ILE A 122 7.54 1.65 7.61
C ILE A 122 8.36 2.65 8.44
N ALA A 123 9.65 2.38 8.65
CA ALA A 123 10.51 3.27 9.41
C ALA A 123 10.67 4.65 8.75
N GLN A 124 10.86 4.70 7.42
CA GLN A 124 10.90 5.94 6.66
C GLN A 124 9.59 6.72 6.80
N PHE A 125 8.45 6.05 6.63
CA PHE A 125 7.13 6.67 6.72
C PHE A 125 6.86 7.25 8.11
N GLN A 126 7.15 6.49 9.17
CA GLN A 126 7.02 6.94 10.55
C GLN A 126 7.96 8.11 10.86
N HIS A 127 9.20 8.08 10.35
CA HIS A 127 10.14 9.18 10.53
C HIS A 127 9.60 10.48 9.95
N ILE A 128 9.13 10.46 8.69
CA ILE A 128 8.54 11.63 8.02
C ILE A 128 7.33 12.12 8.79
N ILE A 129 6.41 11.22 9.19
CA ILE A 129 5.22 11.62 9.94
C ILE A 129 5.59 12.29 11.26
N TYR A 130 6.39 11.66 12.10
CA TYR A 130 6.62 12.16 13.46
C TYR A 130 7.61 13.32 13.55
N ASN A 131 8.63 13.36 12.69
CA ASN A 131 9.70 14.36 12.80
C ASN A 131 9.52 15.54 11.85
N GLU A 132 8.85 15.35 10.71
CA GLU A 132 8.73 16.40 9.69
C GLU A 132 7.30 16.94 9.63
N TRP A 133 6.29 16.07 9.55
CA TRP A 133 4.91 16.49 9.32
C TRP A 133 4.17 16.88 10.61
N LEU A 134 4.20 16.01 11.62
CA LEU A 134 3.41 16.18 12.84
C LEU A 134 3.73 17.49 13.58
N PRO A 135 5.00 17.91 13.76
CA PRO A 135 5.32 19.16 14.45
C PRO A 135 4.70 20.39 13.77
N ILE A 136 4.66 20.41 12.43
CA ILE A 136 4.05 21.51 11.66
C ILE A 136 2.54 21.59 11.91
N VAL A 137 1.89 20.45 12.11
CA VAL A 137 0.44 20.36 12.25
C VAL A 137 -0.02 20.72 13.67
N VAL A 138 0.69 20.25 14.69
CA VAL A 138 0.26 20.43 16.09
C VAL A 138 0.83 21.69 16.76
N GLY A 139 1.95 22.23 16.25
CA GLY A 139 2.64 23.37 16.84
C GLY A 139 3.65 22.97 17.90
#